data_AF-A0A517WE64-F1
#
_entry.id   AF-A0A517WE64-F1
#
_cell.length_a   1.000
_cell.length_b   1.000
_cell.length_c   1.000
_cell.angle_alpha   90.00
_cell.angle_beta   90.00
_cell.angle_gamma   90.00
#
_symmetry.space_group_name_H-M   'P 1'
#
loop_
_entity.id
_entity.type
_entity.pdbx_description
1 polymer ?
#
loop_
_entity_poly.entity_id
_entity_poly.type
_entity_poly.pdbx_seq_one_letter_code
_entity_poly.pdbx_strand_id
1 'polypeptide(L)'
;MLVNPLLFVRRHLVLHFLLATVLLTACSGEEADQKSPTIVDPPAILEIDGIQWQRETSMGKSDGDLLAHYFKANPSMVGSPELQGIPEVYHGTHHKRRFYWIKHQTNQTLWTCVAYQDGSFHLSQGQGSPFN
;
A
#
# COMPACT_ATOMS: atom_id res chain seq x y z
N MET A 1 1.55 -14.82 82.78
CA MET A 1 0.97 -13.51 82.41
C MET A 1 0.09 -13.78 81.20
N LEU A 2 -1.24 -14.02 81.26
CA LEU A 2 -2.36 -13.16 81.72
C LEU A 2 -2.16 -11.73 81.16
N VAL A 3 -2.98 -11.17 80.26
CA VAL A 3 -4.45 -11.05 80.25
C VAL A 3 -4.95 -10.73 78.81
N ASN A 4 -6.16 -11.15 78.46
CA ASN A 4 -6.97 -10.67 77.33
C ASN A 4 -8.21 -9.97 77.94
N PRO A 5 -8.68 -8.80 77.46
CA PRO A 5 -10.11 -8.72 77.10
C PRO A 5 -10.49 -7.69 76.00
N LEU A 6 -11.29 -8.16 75.05
CA LEU A 6 -12.64 -7.67 74.68
C LEU A 6 -13.01 -6.17 74.80
N LEU A 7 -13.59 -5.70 73.68
CA LEU A 7 -14.82 -4.87 73.60
C LEU A 7 -14.74 -3.40 74.08
N PHE A 8 -14.54 -2.49 73.12
CA PHE A 8 -15.23 -1.19 73.10
C PHE A 8 -16.05 -1.11 71.80
N VAL A 9 -17.34 -1.42 71.86
CA VAL A 9 -18.46 -0.44 71.88
C VAL A 9 -18.59 0.25 70.51
N ARG A 10 -19.40 -0.28 69.58
CA ARG A 10 -20.87 -0.20 69.50
C ARG A 10 -21.37 1.19 69.07
N ARG A 11 -22.12 1.19 67.96
CA ARG A 11 -23.12 2.18 67.47
C ARG A 11 -22.61 3.40 66.68
N HIS A 12 -22.74 3.30 65.36
CA HIS A 12 -23.43 4.23 64.45
C HIS A 12 -23.48 3.51 63.09
N LEU A 13 -24.35 2.51 62.87
CA LEU A 13 -25.74 2.63 62.43
C LEU A 13 -26.02 3.89 61.61
N VAL A 14 -26.60 3.63 60.43
CA VAL A 14 -27.31 4.53 59.51
C VAL A 14 -26.51 4.87 58.25
N LEU A 15 -26.89 4.15 57.18
CA LEU A 15 -27.04 4.58 55.78
C LEU A 15 -25.83 5.28 55.14
N HIS A 16 -25.48 4.85 53.93
CA HIS A 16 -25.82 5.54 52.68
C HIS A 16 -25.46 4.54 51.56
N PHE A 17 -26.47 3.86 51.04
CA PHE A 17 -27.00 4.13 49.69
C PHE A 17 -25.95 3.83 48.60
N LEU A 18 -26.02 2.64 47.99
CA LEU A 18 -26.61 2.52 46.64
C LEU A 18 -26.01 3.53 45.65
N LEU A 19 -24.96 3.13 44.93
CA LEU A 19 -24.87 3.43 43.51
C LEU A 19 -23.96 2.42 42.80
N ALA A 20 -24.59 1.39 42.26
CA ALA A 20 -24.05 0.66 41.13
C ALA A 20 -24.07 1.60 39.92
N THR A 21 -22.96 1.74 39.22
CA THR A 21 -22.97 2.04 37.79
C THR A 21 -21.78 1.36 37.15
N VAL A 22 -22.10 0.21 36.57
CA VAL A 22 -21.29 -0.57 35.66
C VAL A 22 -20.93 0.34 34.47
N LEU A 23 -19.67 0.75 34.38
CA LEU A 23 -19.11 1.32 33.15
C LEU A 23 -18.77 0.15 32.22
N LEU A 24 -19.79 -0.35 31.51
CA LEU A 24 -19.57 -1.05 30.24
C LEU A 24 -19.02 0.00 29.27
N THR A 25 -17.70 0.13 29.20
CA THR A 25 -17.06 0.75 28.04
C THR A 25 -17.33 -0.19 26.87
N ALA A 26 -18.44 0.04 26.18
CA ALA A 26 -18.61 -0.40 24.83
C ALA A 26 -17.46 0.23 24.04
N CYS A 27 -16.42 -0.55 23.76
CA CYS A 27 -15.49 -0.24 22.70
C CYS A 27 -16.38 -0.19 21.46
N SER A 28 -16.77 1.03 21.07
CA SER A 28 -17.30 1.32 19.75
C SER A 28 -16.23 0.79 18.81
N GLY A 29 -16.49 -0.38 18.23
CA GLY A 29 -15.68 -0.89 17.13
C GLY A 29 -15.78 0.16 16.05
N GLU A 30 -14.72 0.94 15.91
CA GLU A 30 -14.48 1.72 14.71
C GLU A 30 -14.49 0.69 13.59
N GLU A 31 -15.60 0.63 12.85
CA GLU A 31 -15.66 -0.08 11.58
C GLU A 31 -14.52 0.49 10.76
N ALA A 32 -13.41 -0.24 10.72
CA ALA A 32 -12.32 0.05 9.81
C ALA A 32 -12.94 -0.04 8.43
N ASP A 33 -13.29 1.13 7.87
CA ASP A 33 -13.78 1.28 6.52
C ASP A 33 -12.75 0.59 5.62
N GLN A 34 -13.09 -0.64 5.22
CA GLN A 34 -12.20 -1.54 4.54
C GLN A 34 -12.15 -1.04 3.10
N LYS A 35 -11.37 0.03 2.91
CA LYS A 35 -11.25 0.76 1.66
C LYS A 35 -10.81 -0.25 0.60
N SER A 36 -11.79 -0.66 -0.20
CA SER A 36 -11.58 -1.59 -1.29
C SER A 36 -10.47 -1.03 -2.17
N PRO A 37 -9.53 -1.88 -2.62
CA PRO A 37 -8.38 -1.37 -3.34
C PRO A 37 -8.88 -0.81 -4.66
N THR A 38 -8.43 0.41 -4.98
CA THR A 38 -8.70 1.02 -6.27
C THR A 38 -8.02 0.18 -7.32
N ILE A 39 -8.79 -0.66 -8.03
CA ILE A 39 -8.34 -1.37 -9.21
C ILE A 39 -8.02 -0.30 -10.26
N VAL A 40 -6.78 -0.27 -10.71
CA VAL A 40 -6.29 0.66 -11.71
C VAL A 40 -6.23 -0.10 -13.03
N ASP A 41 -7.13 0.23 -13.95
CA ASP A 41 -7.05 -0.29 -15.32
C ASP A 41 -6.08 0.58 -16.14
N PRO A 42 -5.02 0.01 -16.73
CA PRO A 42 -4.07 0.76 -17.55
C PRO A 42 -4.75 1.36 -18.79
N PRO A 43 -4.76 2.70 -18.97
CA PRO A 43 -5.44 3.31 -20.10
C PRO A 43 -4.75 2.97 -21.44
N ALA A 44 -5.50 2.97 -22.54
CA ALA A 44 -4.92 2.76 -23.87
C ALA A 44 -3.95 3.90 -24.27
N ILE A 45 -4.26 5.11 -23.82
CA ILE A 45 -3.48 6.33 -24.05
C ILE A 45 -3.19 6.98 -22.71
N LEU A 46 -1.96 7.42 -22.53
CA LEU A 46 -1.50 8.13 -21.36
C LEU A 46 -0.80 9.42 -21.80
N GLU A 47 -1.05 10.54 -21.15
CA GLU A 47 -0.35 11.81 -21.41
C GLU A 47 0.51 12.18 -20.20
N ILE A 48 1.82 12.30 -20.40
CA ILE A 48 2.77 12.71 -19.35
C ILE A 48 3.71 13.74 -19.96
N ASP A 49 3.82 14.90 -19.31
CA ASP A 49 4.69 16.01 -19.73
C ASP A 49 4.46 16.44 -21.19
N GLY A 50 3.19 16.40 -21.65
CA GLY A 50 2.82 16.71 -23.03
C GLY A 50 3.23 15.66 -24.06
N ILE A 51 3.71 14.49 -23.62
CA ILE A 51 4.01 13.34 -24.48
C ILE A 51 2.83 12.38 -24.40
N GLN A 52 2.29 12.03 -25.56
CA GLN A 52 1.33 10.95 -25.69
C GLN A 52 2.06 9.60 -25.71
N TRP A 53 1.60 8.70 -24.85
CA TRP A 53 2.10 7.34 -24.70
C TRP A 53 1.00 6.37 -25.10
N GLN A 54 1.31 5.49 -26.03
CA GLN A 54 0.40 4.43 -26.49
C GLN A 54 0.72 3.15 -25.72
N ARG A 55 -0.29 2.55 -25.10
CA ARG A 55 -0.18 1.21 -24.52
C ARG A 55 -0.10 0.18 -25.63
N GLU A 56 0.87 -0.72 -25.53
CA GLU A 56 1.04 -1.85 -26.43
C GLU A 56 0.23 -3.06 -25.94
N THR A 57 -0.26 -3.86 -26.88
CA THR A 57 -1.04 -5.08 -26.57
C THR A 57 -0.15 -6.24 -26.12
N SER A 58 1.14 -6.18 -26.45
CA SER A 58 2.13 -7.20 -26.11
C SER A 58 3.53 -6.61 -26.10
N MET A 59 4.44 -7.27 -25.37
CA MET A 59 5.85 -6.90 -25.37
C MET A 59 6.54 -7.36 -26.65
N GLY A 60 7.08 -6.40 -27.42
CA GLY A 60 7.86 -6.71 -28.62
C GLY A 60 9.30 -7.12 -28.32
N LYS A 61 10.01 -7.59 -29.35
CA LYS A 61 11.44 -7.95 -29.22
C LYS A 61 12.30 -6.78 -28.72
N SER A 62 12.10 -5.58 -29.25
CA SER A 62 12.86 -4.38 -28.82
C SER A 62 12.64 -4.02 -27.36
N ASP A 63 11.45 -4.30 -26.84
CA ASP A 63 11.08 -4.04 -25.45
C ASP A 63 11.79 -5.02 -24.52
N GLY A 64 11.79 -6.31 -24.90
CA GLY A 64 12.56 -7.35 -24.22
C GLY A 64 14.07 -7.07 -24.23
N ASP A 65 14.62 -6.64 -25.37
CA ASP A 65 16.03 -6.27 -25.50
C ASP A 65 16.39 -5.08 -24.57
N LEU A 66 15.51 -4.08 -24.46
CA LEU A 66 15.67 -2.95 -23.52
C LEU A 66 15.62 -3.41 -22.06
N LEU A 67 14.64 -4.22 -21.67
CA LEU A 67 14.55 -4.73 -20.30
C LEU A 67 15.74 -5.63 -19.95
N ALA A 68 16.21 -6.46 -20.88
CA ALA A 68 17.41 -7.26 -20.68
C ALA A 68 18.64 -6.36 -20.44
N HIS A 69 18.76 -5.26 -21.17
CA HIS A 69 19.81 -4.27 -20.93
C HIS A 69 19.70 -3.62 -19.54
N TYR A 70 18.48 -3.23 -19.13
CA TYR A 70 18.22 -2.70 -17.79
C TYR A 70 18.64 -3.67 -16.69
N PHE A 71 18.24 -4.94 -16.78
CA PHE A 71 18.56 -5.96 -15.78
C PHE A 71 20.04 -6.32 -15.73
N LYS A 72 20.73 -6.29 -16.87
CA LYS A 72 22.19 -6.46 -16.91
C LYS A 72 22.91 -5.34 -16.16
N ALA A 73 22.41 -4.11 -16.26
CA ALA A 73 22.96 -2.95 -15.55
C ALA A 73 22.52 -2.91 -14.07
N ASN A 74 21.38 -3.51 -13.72
CA ASN A 74 20.81 -3.52 -12.38
C ASN A 74 20.55 -4.95 -11.87
N PRO A 75 21.60 -5.76 -11.58
CA PRO A 75 21.42 -7.17 -11.21
C PRO A 75 20.56 -7.38 -9.95
N SER A 76 20.54 -6.42 -9.02
CA SER A 76 19.72 -6.48 -7.81
C SER A 76 18.21 -6.45 -8.09
N MET A 77 17.80 -5.97 -9.27
CA MET A 77 16.39 -5.90 -9.67
C MET A 77 15.91 -7.21 -10.32
N VAL A 78 16.82 -8.10 -10.69
CA VAL A 78 16.46 -9.40 -11.29
C VAL A 78 15.76 -10.27 -10.25
N GLY A 79 14.52 -10.65 -10.55
CA GLY A 79 13.70 -11.45 -9.64
C GLY A 79 13.21 -10.69 -8.41
N SER A 80 13.34 -9.36 -8.39
CA SER A 80 12.78 -8.55 -7.31
C SER A 80 11.25 -8.72 -7.27
N PRO A 81 10.63 -8.68 -6.08
CA PRO A 81 9.18 -8.72 -5.99
C PRO A 81 8.55 -7.61 -6.82
N GLU A 82 9.12 -6.41 -6.83
CA GLU A 82 8.56 -5.22 -7.48
C GLU A 82 8.40 -5.36 -9.00
N LEU A 83 9.26 -6.15 -9.65
CA LEU A 83 9.26 -6.37 -11.10
C LEU A 83 8.76 -7.77 -11.49
N GLN A 84 7.97 -8.38 -10.63
CA GLN A 84 7.41 -9.71 -10.87
C GLN A 84 6.18 -9.63 -11.79
N GLY A 85 6.19 -10.44 -12.86
CA GLY A 85 5.09 -10.53 -13.82
C GLY A 85 5.41 -9.86 -15.15
N ILE A 86 4.41 -9.76 -16.02
CA ILE A 86 4.51 -9.09 -17.32
C ILE A 86 4.17 -7.60 -17.10
N PRO A 87 5.03 -6.65 -17.49
CA PRO A 87 4.71 -5.24 -17.37
C PRO A 87 3.70 -4.81 -18.43
N GLU A 88 2.92 -3.79 -18.10
CA GLU A 88 2.24 -2.96 -19.09
C GLU A 88 3.28 -2.10 -19.81
N VAL A 89 3.27 -2.15 -21.13
CA VAL A 89 4.26 -1.48 -21.97
C VAL A 89 3.63 -0.27 -22.64
N TYR A 90 4.28 0.87 -22.53
CA TYR A 90 3.89 2.09 -23.23
C TYR A 90 5.02 2.60 -24.12
N HIS A 91 4.69 2.95 -25.36
CA HIS A 91 5.59 3.59 -26.30
C HIS A 91 5.25 5.08 -26.40
N GLY A 92 6.26 5.92 -26.20
CA GLY A 92 6.18 7.36 -26.44
C GLY A 92 6.82 7.74 -27.76
N THR A 93 6.82 9.04 -28.06
CA THR A 93 7.59 9.58 -29.19
C THR A 93 9.10 9.38 -28.99
N HIS A 94 9.87 9.46 -30.08
CA HIS A 94 11.33 9.36 -30.04
C HIS A 94 11.87 8.12 -29.32
N HIS A 95 11.25 6.96 -29.55
CA HIS A 95 11.74 5.68 -29.01
C HIS A 95 11.73 5.61 -27.47
N LYS A 96 10.92 6.43 -26.79
CA LYS A 96 10.73 6.35 -25.35
C LYS A 96 9.88 5.14 -24.97
N ARG A 97 10.24 4.44 -23.90
CA ARG A 97 9.49 3.29 -23.36
C ARG A 97 9.19 3.49 -21.89
N ARG A 98 8.04 3.01 -21.43
CA ARG A 98 7.73 2.83 -20.02
C ARG A 98 7.21 1.42 -19.78
N PHE A 99 7.73 0.78 -18.75
CA PHE A 99 7.37 -0.56 -18.33
C PHE A 99 6.79 -0.48 -16.92
N TYR A 100 5.49 -0.72 -16.78
CA TYR A 100 4.79 -0.64 -15.51
C TYR A 100 4.45 -2.02 -14.97
N TRP A 101 4.96 -2.34 -13.79
CA TRP A 101 4.46 -3.45 -12.98
C TRP A 101 3.47 -2.88 -11.97
N ILE A 102 2.22 -3.30 -12.08
CA ILE A 102 1.12 -2.83 -11.23
C ILE A 102 0.61 -4.01 -10.41
N LYS A 103 0.56 -3.80 -9.10
CA LYS A 103 0.15 -4.82 -8.13
C LYS A 103 -1.02 -4.30 -7.31
N HIS A 104 -2.15 -4.97 -7.41
CA HIS A 104 -3.30 -4.73 -6.55
C HIS A 104 -3.16 -5.55 -5.27
N GLN A 105 -3.01 -4.88 -4.14
CA GLN A 105 -3.05 -5.47 -2.80
C GLN A 105 -4.40 -5.14 -2.15
N THR A 106 -4.72 -5.74 -1.00
CA THR A 106 -6.02 -5.60 -0.33
C THR A 106 -6.43 -4.15 -0.07
N ASN A 107 -5.48 -3.24 0.21
CA ASN A 107 -5.80 -1.86 0.60
C ASN A 107 -5.18 -0.80 -0.32
N GLN A 108 -4.32 -1.20 -1.26
CA GLN A 108 -3.56 -0.28 -2.09
C GLN A 108 -3.16 -0.90 -3.42
N THR A 109 -3.00 -0.06 -4.43
CA THR A 109 -2.27 -0.41 -5.65
C THR A 109 -0.85 0.08 -5.51
N LEU A 110 0.13 -0.80 -5.69
CA LEU A 110 1.54 -0.45 -5.80
C LEU A 110 1.95 -0.51 -7.25
N TRP A 111 2.82 0.39 -7.67
CA TRP A 111 3.37 0.37 -9.01
C TRP A 111 4.87 0.62 -8.99
N THR A 112 5.56 0.00 -9.93
CA THR A 112 6.96 0.27 -10.24
C THR A 112 7.08 0.48 -11.74
N CYS A 113 7.76 1.55 -12.13
CA CYS A 113 7.97 1.93 -13.51
C CYS A 113 9.46 2.00 -13.82
N VAL A 114 9.86 1.26 -14.87
CA VAL A 114 11.15 1.45 -15.53
C VAL A 114 10.88 2.25 -16.80
N ALA A 115 11.36 3.49 -16.84
CA ALA A 115 11.27 4.35 -18.01
C ALA A 115 12.61 4.36 -18.75
N TYR A 116 12.58 4.21 -20.07
CA TYR A 116 13.71 4.43 -20.96
C TYR A 116 13.46 5.68 -21.80
N GLN A 117 14.33 6.67 -21.64
CA GLN A 117 14.28 7.93 -22.38
C GLN A 117 15.69 8.46 -22.59
N ASP A 118 15.94 9.04 -23.76
CA ASP A 118 17.19 9.73 -24.08
C ASP A 118 18.46 8.91 -23.79
N GLY A 119 18.38 7.58 -23.96
CA GLY A 119 19.50 6.66 -23.77
C GLY A 119 19.69 6.15 -22.34
N SER A 120 18.87 6.57 -21.37
CA SER A 120 19.00 6.18 -19.97
C SER A 120 17.73 5.56 -19.40
N PHE A 121 17.92 4.72 -18.36
CA PHE A 121 16.84 4.17 -17.57
C PHE A 121 16.60 4.98 -16.31
N HIS A 122 15.32 5.11 -15.94
CA HIS A 122 14.88 5.73 -14.70
C HIS A 122 13.90 4.80 -14.01
N LEU A 123 14.15 4.50 -12.73
CA LEU A 123 13.24 3.74 -11.89
C LEU A 123 12.38 4.72 -11.07
N SER A 124 11.07 4.50 -11.06
CA SER A 124 10.14 5.25 -10.21
C SER A 124 9.11 4.30 -9.62
N GLN A 125 8.60 4.64 -8.44
CA GLN A 125 7.70 3.78 -7.67
C GLN A 125 6.67 4.62 -6.95
N GLY A 126 5.52 4.04 -6.67
CA GLY A 126 4.49 4.73 -5.92
C GLY A 126 3.31 3.85 -5.56
N GLN A 127 2.31 4.52 -4.98
CA GLN A 127 1.04 3.94 -4.58
C GLN A 127 -0.10 4.64 -5.33
N GLY A 128 -1.24 3.96 -5.49
CA GLY A 128 -2.38 4.45 -6.26
C GLY A 128 -2.22 4.21 -7.76
N SER A 129 -2.79 5.11 -8.57
CA SER A 129 -2.69 5.06 -10.03
C SER A 129 -1.40 5.74 -10.51
N PRO A 130 -0.56 5.08 -11.32
CA PRO A 130 0.59 5.72 -11.99
C PRO A 130 0.19 6.62 -13.17
N PHE A 131 -1.10 6.70 -13.48
CA PHE A 131 -1.65 7.33 -14.69
C PHE A 131 -2.41 8.62 -14.41
N ASN A 132 -2.39 9.09 -13.16
CA ASN A 132 -3.11 10.26 -12.69
C ASN A 132 -2.18 11.47 -12.54
#